data_AF-K5X721-F1
#
_entry.id   AF-K5X721-F1
#
_cell.length_a   1.000
_cell.length_b   1.000
_cell.length_c   1.000
_cell.angle_alpha   90.00
_cell.angle_beta   90.00
_cell.angle_gamma   90.00
#
_symmetry.space_group_name_H-M   'P 1'
#
loop_
_entity.id
_entity.type
_entity.pdbx_description
1 polymer ?
#
loop_
_entity_poly.entity_id
_entity_poly.type
_entity_poly.pdbx_seq_one_letter_code
_entity_poly.pdbx_strand_id
1 'polypeptide(L)'
;MFNGSHHFTLEGGTFIDNSTTADNFMEKLLQHTIIGAEFDSSDRDPPPRCHPGTRLAILQRCLEFIIQCHNEGKLRWVVGPAGVGKSAVMQIVAEKVPDGVIFASVFLSVNGRQDGAKTIVTVAYQFAVKCEPYHHFIRHEITKDPSLVRKTLSVQFQKFIIEPFVNRRLFDPSHQFLVLIDGLDECDNPRIQQELLGLISNFCISYPTSPIAWIVASRPEPHITSFFADVNIAPAYTKEEMVIDSEEAYEDVQRYLRNELKSIQLAYPTLQRKRQWPSEHEFTQIATAAAGLFAYASTVIRYIGDPYYGDPASQLEEVLAAIAAGPMDGALGTNGPLVQLDALYKRILSKIPDK
;
A
#
# COMPACT_ATOMS: atom_id res chain seq x y z
N MET A 1 40.84 -37.91 37.45
CA MET A 1 40.08 -39.12 37.10
C MET A 1 39.54 -38.87 35.70
N PHE A 2 40.08 -39.32 34.58
CA PHE A 2 40.79 -40.55 34.20
C PHE A 2 41.78 -40.17 33.09
N ASN A 3 43.00 -40.72 33.09
CA ASN A 3 43.95 -40.52 31.99
C ASN A 3 44.27 -41.91 31.41
N GLY A 4 44.04 -42.09 30.10
CA GLY A 4 44.29 -43.35 29.39
C GLY A 4 43.10 -44.30 29.21
N SER A 5 41.85 -43.84 29.37
CA SER A 5 40.67 -44.68 29.07
C SER A 5 40.32 -44.69 27.57
N HIS A 6 40.07 -45.88 27.02
CA HIS A 6 39.55 -46.11 25.67
C HIS A 6 38.41 -47.14 25.75
N HIS A 7 37.42 -47.03 24.85
CA HIS A 7 36.16 -47.82 24.83
C HIS A 7 35.19 -47.57 25.99
N PHE A 8 34.62 -46.37 26.09
CA PHE A 8 33.44 -46.15 26.92
C PHE A 8 32.16 -46.20 26.07
N THR A 9 31.16 -46.92 26.55
CA THR A 9 29.81 -46.98 25.98
C THR A 9 28.87 -46.24 26.93
N LEU A 10 28.30 -45.14 26.46
CA LEU A 10 27.28 -44.39 27.20
C LEU A 10 25.89 -44.89 26.77
N GLU A 11 25.26 -45.72 27.60
CA GLU A 11 23.85 -46.09 27.43
C GLU A 11 22.99 -45.32 28.44
N GLY A 12 21.92 -44.67 27.97
CA GLY A 12 20.92 -44.01 28.82
C GLY A 12 21.19 -42.54 29.20
N GLY A 13 22.14 -41.87 28.57
CA GLY A 13 22.38 -40.43 28.78
C GLY A 13 21.35 -39.55 28.08
N THR A 14 20.72 -38.62 28.79
CA THR A 14 20.00 -37.50 28.17
C THR A 14 21.03 -36.48 27.70
N PHE A 15 21.29 -36.44 26.39
CA PHE A 15 22.14 -35.42 25.78
C PHE A 15 21.33 -34.13 25.65
N ILE A 16 21.54 -33.18 26.56
CA ILE A 16 21.03 -31.82 26.42
C ILE A 16 22.09 -31.04 25.63
N ASP A 17 21.83 -30.85 24.35
CA ASP A 17 22.63 -29.96 23.52
C ASP A 17 22.30 -28.51 23.91
N ASN A 18 23.18 -27.90 24.70
CA ASN A 18 23.15 -26.48 25.06
C ASN A 18 23.93 -25.62 24.06
N SER A 19 24.13 -26.07 22.82
CA SER A 19 24.64 -25.21 21.75
C SER A 19 23.59 -24.15 21.40
N THR A 20 23.57 -23.07 22.17
CA THR A 20 22.99 -21.79 21.78
C THR A 20 23.92 -21.17 20.73
N THR A 21 24.06 -21.82 19.57
CA THR A 21 24.37 -21.06 18.36
C THR A 21 23.20 -20.12 18.17
N ALA A 22 23.43 -18.82 18.33
CA ALA A 22 22.44 -17.80 18.02
C ALA A 22 21.89 -18.11 16.62
N ASP A 23 20.63 -18.50 16.57
CA ASP A 23 20.00 -18.87 15.31
C ASP A 23 19.57 -17.60 14.60
N ASN A 24 20.47 -17.11 13.76
CA ASN A 24 20.29 -15.88 12.99
C ASN A 24 19.41 -16.10 11.73
N PHE A 25 18.56 -17.14 11.67
CA PHE A 25 17.73 -17.36 10.48
C PHE A 25 16.80 -16.18 10.19
N MET A 26 16.26 -15.51 11.21
CA MET A 26 15.41 -14.32 11.02
C MET A 26 16.19 -13.16 10.40
N GLU A 27 17.43 -12.92 10.83
CA GLU A 27 18.31 -11.90 10.23
C GLU A 27 18.63 -12.23 8.77
N LYS A 28 18.90 -13.51 8.46
CA LYS A 28 19.14 -13.97 7.09
C LYS A 28 17.88 -13.87 6.22
N LEU A 29 16.71 -14.15 6.79
CA LEU A 29 15.43 -14.03 6.10
C LEU A 29 15.12 -12.56 5.79
N LEU A 30 15.36 -11.65 6.74
CA LEU A 30 15.21 -10.20 6.56
C LEU A 30 16.02 -9.68 5.37
N GLN A 31 17.25 -10.17 5.15
CA GLN A 31 18.08 -9.77 4.00
C GLN A 31 17.48 -10.10 2.63
N HIS A 32 16.47 -10.97 2.58
CA HIS A 32 15.78 -11.37 1.36
C HIS A 32 14.38 -10.75 1.23
N THR A 33 13.97 -9.87 2.15
CA THR A 33 12.70 -9.14 2.05
C THR A 33 12.86 -7.84 1.25
N ILE A 34 11.73 -7.17 0.99
CA ILE A 34 11.70 -5.79 0.51
C ILE A 34 11.84 -4.89 1.74
N ILE A 35 13.06 -4.46 2.03
CA ILE A 35 13.36 -3.59 3.17
C ILE A 35 12.52 -2.30 3.06
N GLY A 36 11.84 -1.98 4.15
CA GLY A 36 11.05 -0.77 4.30
C GLY A 36 9.70 -0.78 3.60
N ALA A 37 9.22 -1.94 3.17
CA ALA A 37 7.88 -2.13 2.61
C ALA A 37 6.80 -2.34 3.69
N GLU A 38 7.19 -2.54 4.95
CA GLU A 38 6.23 -2.69 6.06
C GLU A 38 5.47 -1.39 6.35
N PHE A 39 4.23 -1.50 6.83
CA PHE A 39 3.36 -0.35 7.08
C PHE A 39 3.92 0.63 8.13
N ASP A 40 4.83 0.16 8.98
CA ASP A 40 5.45 0.85 10.12
C ASP A 40 6.96 1.10 9.91
N SER A 41 7.47 0.96 8.69
CA SER A 41 8.87 1.26 8.36
C SER A 41 9.19 2.76 8.49
N SER A 42 10.40 3.07 9.00
CA SER A 42 10.98 4.42 8.98
C SER A 42 11.12 5.01 7.58
N ASP A 43 11.28 4.18 6.56
CA ASP A 43 11.38 4.61 5.15
C ASP A 43 10.03 5.09 4.59
N ARG A 44 9.00 5.03 5.43
CA ARG A 44 7.64 5.48 5.16
C ARG A 44 7.20 6.51 6.21
N ASP A 45 8.11 7.10 7.00
CA ASP A 45 7.77 8.15 7.96
C ASP A 45 8.02 9.57 7.39
N PRO A 46 7.05 10.50 7.45
CA PRO A 46 5.65 10.28 7.81
C PRO A 46 4.90 9.50 6.71
N PRO A 47 3.96 8.60 7.07
CA PRO A 47 3.29 7.78 6.08
C PRO A 47 2.21 8.56 5.34
N PRO A 48 1.77 8.09 4.15
CA PRO A 48 0.62 8.68 3.46
C PRO A 48 -0.62 8.71 4.37
N ARG A 49 -1.27 9.87 4.47
CA ARG A 49 -2.47 10.08 5.29
C ARG A 49 -3.64 10.58 4.45
N CYS A 50 -4.84 10.12 4.76
CA CYS A 50 -6.05 10.80 4.32
C CYS A 50 -6.26 12.05 5.18
N HIS A 51 -6.74 13.12 4.57
CA HIS A 51 -7.14 14.29 5.32
C HIS A 51 -8.34 13.95 6.23
N PRO A 52 -8.43 14.48 7.47
CA PRO A 52 -9.53 14.17 8.38
C PRO A 52 -10.91 14.32 7.74
N GLY A 53 -11.77 13.33 7.97
CA GLY A 53 -13.12 13.29 7.44
C GLY A 53 -13.22 12.99 5.94
N THR A 54 -12.16 12.53 5.27
CA THR A 54 -12.21 12.07 3.87
C THR A 54 -12.04 10.55 3.76
N ARG A 55 -12.48 9.97 2.64
CA ARG A 55 -12.35 8.53 2.32
C ARG A 55 -12.98 7.60 3.35
N LEU A 56 -13.96 8.08 4.12
CA LEU A 56 -14.55 7.33 5.22
C LEU A 56 -15.27 6.07 4.74
N ALA A 57 -16.02 6.16 3.64
CA ALA A 57 -16.82 5.04 3.17
C ALA A 57 -15.95 3.89 2.65
N ILE A 58 -14.91 4.18 1.86
CA ILE A 58 -13.97 3.15 1.40
C ILE A 58 -13.17 2.53 2.55
N LEU A 59 -12.73 3.34 3.53
CA LEU A 59 -12.07 2.83 4.73
C LEU A 59 -12.97 1.85 5.48
N GLN A 60 -14.23 2.23 5.69
CA GLN A 60 -15.20 1.37 6.35
C GLN A 60 -15.40 0.05 5.59
N ARG A 61 -15.62 0.08 4.27
CA ARG A 61 -15.79 -1.14 3.46
C ARG A 61 -14.56 -2.05 3.47
N CYS A 62 -13.36 -1.49 3.51
CA CYS A 62 -12.13 -2.29 3.63
C CYS A 62 -12.01 -2.95 5.00
N LEU A 63 -12.35 -2.25 6.09
CA LEU A 63 -12.33 -2.81 7.44
C LEU A 63 -13.43 -3.86 7.63
N GLU A 64 -14.63 -3.63 7.10
CA GLU A 64 -15.73 -4.59 7.09
C GLU A 64 -15.35 -5.87 6.33
N PHE A 65 -14.68 -5.73 5.18
CA PHE A 65 -14.14 -6.88 4.45
C PHE A 65 -13.21 -7.73 5.31
N ILE A 66 -12.31 -7.11 6.09
CA ILE A 66 -11.44 -7.86 6.99
C ILE A 66 -12.31 -8.65 7.97
N ILE A 67 -13.30 -8.03 8.62
CA ILE A 67 -14.16 -8.73 9.60
C ILE A 67 -14.97 -9.86 8.95
N GLN A 68 -15.43 -9.69 7.70
CA GLN A 68 -16.37 -10.60 7.04
C GLN A 68 -15.71 -11.64 6.11
N CYS A 69 -14.39 -11.58 5.89
CA CYS A 69 -13.70 -12.45 4.94
C CYS A 69 -13.76 -13.95 5.29
N HIS A 70 -14.27 -14.35 6.45
CA HIS A 70 -14.60 -15.75 6.74
C HIS A 70 -15.79 -16.27 5.92
N ASN A 71 -16.70 -15.38 5.49
CA ASN A 71 -17.95 -15.71 4.81
C ASN A 71 -18.00 -15.19 3.36
N GLU A 72 -17.33 -14.06 3.06
CA GLU A 72 -17.51 -13.30 1.81
C GLU A 72 -16.19 -13.02 1.11
N GLY A 73 -15.69 -14.00 0.33
CA GLY A 73 -14.49 -13.87 -0.50
C GLY A 73 -13.19 -13.69 0.30
N LYS A 74 -12.05 -13.92 -0.36
CA LYS A 74 -10.71 -13.86 0.27
C LYS A 74 -9.78 -12.84 -0.37
N LEU A 75 -10.19 -12.20 -1.47
CA LEU A 75 -9.41 -11.16 -2.13
C LEU A 75 -10.29 -9.92 -2.34
N ARG A 76 -9.77 -8.76 -1.97
CA ARG A 76 -10.31 -7.45 -2.34
C ARG A 76 -9.30 -6.70 -3.18
N TRP A 77 -9.75 -6.17 -4.31
CA TRP A 77 -8.95 -5.33 -5.17
C TRP A 77 -9.40 -3.87 -5.06
N VAL A 78 -8.54 -3.04 -4.45
CA VAL A 78 -8.71 -1.59 -4.36
C VAL A 78 -8.08 -0.93 -5.59
N VAL A 79 -8.89 -0.43 -6.51
CA VAL A 79 -8.41 0.09 -7.79
C VAL A 79 -8.72 1.56 -7.95
N GLY A 80 -7.80 2.28 -8.56
CA GLY A 80 -8.00 3.68 -8.90
C GLY A 80 -6.76 4.29 -9.57
N PRO A 81 -6.90 5.40 -10.28
CA PRO A 81 -5.78 6.07 -10.94
C PRO A 81 -4.73 6.61 -9.95
N ALA A 82 -3.61 7.12 -10.47
CA ALA A 82 -2.58 7.75 -9.65
C ALA A 82 -3.15 8.98 -8.93
N GLY A 83 -2.69 9.23 -7.70
CA GLY A 83 -3.01 10.47 -6.98
C GLY A 83 -4.39 10.54 -6.30
N VAL A 84 -5.20 9.48 -6.32
CA VAL A 84 -6.51 9.46 -5.64
C VAL A 84 -6.45 9.13 -4.14
N GLY A 85 -5.28 8.72 -3.64
CA GLY A 85 -5.06 8.42 -2.22
C GLY A 85 -5.12 6.94 -1.84
N LYS A 86 -4.95 6.00 -2.79
CA LYS A 86 -4.95 4.55 -2.50
C LYS A 86 -3.99 4.16 -1.37
N SER A 87 -2.72 4.56 -1.45
CA SER A 87 -1.71 4.26 -0.43
C SER A 87 -2.04 4.83 0.94
N ALA A 88 -2.73 5.98 1.00
CA ALA A 88 -3.21 6.56 2.24
C ALA A 88 -4.38 5.76 2.86
N VAL A 89 -5.30 5.27 2.02
CA VAL A 89 -6.34 4.33 2.45
C VAL A 89 -5.71 3.03 2.97
N MET A 90 -4.80 2.44 2.20
CA MET A 90 -4.11 1.20 2.59
C MET A 90 -3.30 1.36 3.88
N GLN A 91 -2.63 2.51 4.08
CA GLN A 91 -1.93 2.81 5.33
C GLN A 91 -2.89 2.82 6.53
N ILE A 92 -4.02 3.53 6.42
CA ILE A 92 -4.98 3.62 7.52
C ILE A 92 -5.63 2.25 7.79
N VAL A 93 -5.89 1.47 6.75
CA VAL A 93 -6.38 0.08 6.90
C VAL A 93 -5.37 -0.75 7.68
N ALA A 94 -4.07 -0.67 7.36
CA ALA A 94 -3.02 -1.39 8.08
C ALA A 94 -2.94 -0.99 9.56
N GLU A 95 -3.09 0.30 9.88
CA GLU A 95 -3.07 0.80 11.26
C GLU A 95 -4.33 0.48 12.06
N LYS A 96 -5.44 0.19 11.37
CA LYS A 96 -6.75 -0.10 11.97
C LYS A 96 -7.17 -1.55 11.80
N VAL A 97 -6.22 -2.44 11.48
CA VAL A 97 -6.48 -3.87 11.47
C VAL A 97 -7.07 -4.29 12.83
N PRO A 98 -8.20 -5.01 12.86
CA PRO A 98 -8.83 -5.41 14.12
C PRO A 98 -7.90 -6.24 15.01
N ASP A 99 -8.06 -6.10 16.33
CA ASP A 99 -7.35 -6.94 17.30
C ASP A 99 -7.58 -8.43 17.02
N GLY A 100 -6.53 -9.23 17.17
CA GLY A 100 -6.55 -10.67 16.92
C GLY A 100 -6.27 -11.08 15.47
N VAL A 101 -6.21 -10.14 14.51
CA VAL A 101 -5.82 -10.42 13.13
C VAL A 101 -4.29 -10.32 12.98
N ILE A 102 -3.66 -11.40 12.53
CA ILE A 102 -2.22 -11.41 12.22
C ILE A 102 -2.04 -10.94 10.78
N PHE A 103 -1.46 -9.76 10.58
CA PHE A 103 -1.32 -9.21 9.24
C PHE A 103 0.13 -8.96 8.80
N ALA A 104 0.34 -9.03 7.50
CA ALA A 104 1.55 -8.58 6.80
C ALA A 104 1.17 -7.50 5.79
N SER A 105 2.08 -6.57 5.52
CA SER A 105 1.89 -5.48 4.58
C SER A 105 3.10 -5.30 3.68
N VAL A 106 2.87 -5.09 2.39
CA VAL A 106 3.92 -4.83 1.39
C VAL A 106 3.53 -3.59 0.59
N PHE A 107 4.16 -2.46 0.91
CA PHE A 107 4.00 -1.20 0.19
C PHE A 107 5.10 -1.05 -0.87
N LEU A 108 4.78 -1.49 -2.08
CA LEU A 108 5.67 -1.39 -3.22
C LEU A 108 5.81 0.08 -3.64
N SER A 109 7.01 0.42 -4.12
CA SER A 109 7.24 1.73 -4.69
C SER A 109 8.38 1.77 -5.69
N VAL A 110 8.23 2.59 -6.74
CA VAL A 110 9.30 2.92 -7.69
C VAL A 110 10.53 3.56 -7.00
N ASN A 111 10.37 4.08 -5.79
CA ASN A 111 11.44 4.67 -4.98
C ASN A 111 12.15 3.60 -4.12
N GLY A 112 12.64 2.53 -4.75
CA GLY A 112 13.50 1.53 -4.10
C GLY A 112 12.80 0.32 -3.48
N ARG A 113 11.49 0.15 -3.67
CA ARG A 113 10.69 -0.98 -3.15
C ARG A 113 9.90 -1.69 -4.27
N GLN A 114 10.50 -1.84 -5.44
CA GLN A 114 9.81 -2.32 -6.65
C GLN A 114 10.02 -3.81 -6.96
N ASP A 115 10.89 -4.50 -6.21
CA ASP A 115 11.23 -5.92 -6.44
C ASP A 115 10.11 -6.85 -5.95
N GLY A 116 9.10 -7.05 -6.81
CA GLY A 116 7.93 -7.86 -6.48
C GLY A 116 8.24 -9.34 -6.25
N ALA A 117 9.39 -9.85 -6.73
CA ALA A 117 9.79 -11.25 -6.53
C ALA A 117 10.01 -11.60 -5.05
N LYS A 118 10.27 -10.59 -4.21
CA LYS A 118 10.47 -10.74 -2.76
C LYS A 118 9.19 -10.63 -1.94
N THR A 119 8.03 -10.41 -2.57
CA THR A 119 6.75 -10.20 -1.87
C THR A 119 6.41 -11.35 -0.93
N ILE A 120 6.53 -12.60 -1.39
CA ILE A 120 6.15 -13.77 -0.58
C ILE A 120 7.11 -13.99 0.59
N VAL A 121 8.42 -13.80 0.37
CA VAL A 121 9.42 -13.85 1.47
C VAL A 121 9.17 -12.76 2.49
N THR A 122 8.82 -11.55 2.05
CA THR A 122 8.49 -10.41 2.91
C THR A 122 7.27 -10.68 3.78
N VAL A 123 6.22 -11.27 3.21
CA VAL A 123 5.03 -11.71 3.94
C VAL A 123 5.38 -12.81 4.96
N ALA A 124 6.14 -13.82 4.54
CA ALA A 124 6.55 -14.92 5.41
C ALA A 124 7.38 -14.42 6.61
N TYR A 125 8.31 -13.50 6.38
CA TYR A 125 9.08 -12.86 7.45
C TYR A 125 8.15 -12.16 8.46
N GLN A 126 7.23 -11.30 7.98
CA GLN A 126 6.33 -10.56 8.86
C GLN A 126 5.40 -11.49 9.67
N PHE A 127 4.89 -12.56 9.07
CA PHE A 127 4.11 -13.57 9.80
C PHE A 127 4.97 -14.30 10.83
N ALA A 128 6.22 -14.64 10.52
CA ALA A 128 7.13 -15.29 11.47
C ALA A 128 7.48 -14.38 12.65
N VAL A 129 7.57 -13.06 12.45
CA VAL A 129 7.76 -12.11 13.56
C VAL A 129 6.55 -12.09 14.50
N LYS A 130 5.32 -12.22 13.97
CA LYS A 130 4.08 -12.02 14.73
C LYS A 130 3.43 -13.31 15.25
N CYS A 131 3.84 -14.48 14.76
CA CYS A 131 3.16 -15.75 15.02
C CYS A 131 4.15 -16.88 15.33
N GLU A 132 4.18 -17.35 16.57
CA GLU A 132 5.16 -18.35 17.04
C GLU A 132 5.04 -19.72 16.34
N PRO A 133 3.83 -20.31 16.10
CA PRO A 133 3.72 -21.54 15.32
C PRO A 133 4.25 -21.38 13.89
N TYR A 134 3.97 -20.23 13.25
CA TYR A 134 4.48 -19.93 11.92
C TYR A 134 6.00 -19.76 11.92
N HIS A 135 6.55 -19.08 12.93
CA HIS A 135 7.98 -18.89 13.12
C HIS A 135 8.73 -20.22 13.15
N HIS A 136 8.26 -21.17 13.96
CA HIS A 136 8.86 -22.51 14.05
C HIS A 136 8.80 -23.27 12.72
N PHE A 137 7.67 -23.15 12.01
CA PHE A 137 7.52 -23.75 10.69
C PHE A 137 8.53 -23.17 9.67
N ILE A 138 8.64 -21.84 9.59
CA ILE A 138 9.57 -21.17 8.67
C ILE A 138 11.02 -21.49 9.03
N ARG A 139 11.37 -21.46 10.32
CA ARG A 139 12.69 -21.90 10.82
C ARG A 139 13.03 -23.29 10.30
N HIS A 140 12.12 -24.25 10.43
CA HIS A 140 12.33 -25.62 9.95
C HIS A 140 12.52 -25.67 8.42
N GLU A 141 11.64 -25.04 7.64
CA GLU A 141 11.74 -25.10 6.17
C GLU A 141 13.01 -24.41 5.65
N ILE A 142 13.41 -23.26 6.22
CA ILE A 142 14.63 -22.54 5.85
C ILE A 142 15.90 -23.28 6.30
N THR A 143 15.89 -23.91 7.48
CA THR A 143 17.03 -24.72 7.96
C THR A 143 17.24 -25.93 7.05
N LYS A 144 16.13 -26.56 6.62
CA LYS A 144 16.15 -27.71 5.72
C LYS A 144 16.60 -27.34 4.31
N ASP A 145 16.18 -26.18 3.79
CA ASP A 145 16.55 -25.70 2.46
C ASP A 145 16.73 -24.17 2.46
N PRO A 146 17.96 -23.68 2.75
CA PRO A 146 18.25 -22.26 2.77
C PRO A 146 18.06 -21.57 1.42
N SER A 147 18.06 -22.31 0.30
CA SER A 147 17.87 -21.76 -1.04
C SER A 147 16.42 -21.33 -1.31
N LEU A 148 15.48 -21.72 -0.44
CA LEU A 148 14.05 -21.50 -0.63
C LEU A 148 13.69 -20.02 -0.85
N VAL A 149 14.37 -19.08 -0.18
CA VAL A 149 14.20 -17.63 -0.36
C VAL A 149 14.64 -17.10 -1.73
N ARG A 150 15.32 -17.92 -2.53
CA ARG A 150 15.77 -17.61 -3.90
C ARG A 150 15.03 -18.41 -4.97
N LYS A 151 14.10 -19.28 -4.57
CA LYS A 151 13.27 -20.04 -5.51
C LYS A 151 12.21 -19.14 -6.15
N THR A 152 11.55 -19.67 -7.17
CA THR A 152 10.48 -18.95 -7.88
C THR A 152 9.32 -18.59 -6.94
N LEU A 153 8.56 -17.55 -7.30
CA LEU A 153 7.39 -17.10 -6.55
C LEU A 153 6.39 -18.24 -6.31
N SER A 154 6.11 -19.05 -7.33
CA SER A 154 5.25 -20.24 -7.17
C SER A 154 5.75 -21.22 -6.09
N VAL A 155 7.06 -21.51 -6.05
CA VAL A 155 7.62 -22.42 -5.03
C VAL A 155 7.58 -21.78 -3.64
N GLN A 156 7.91 -20.50 -3.54
CA GLN A 156 7.82 -19.76 -2.28
C GLN A 156 6.38 -19.72 -1.78
N PHE A 157 5.40 -19.44 -2.65
CA PHE A 157 3.98 -19.40 -2.31
C PHE A 157 3.50 -20.78 -1.85
N GLN A 158 3.86 -21.84 -2.56
CA GLN A 158 3.55 -23.21 -2.15
C GLN A 158 4.09 -23.52 -0.75
N LYS A 159 5.33 -23.12 -0.46
CA LYS A 159 6.02 -23.47 0.79
C LYS A 159 5.68 -22.59 1.97
N PHE A 160 5.49 -21.29 1.76
CA PHE A 160 5.26 -20.33 2.83
C PHE A 160 3.77 -20.00 3.04
N ILE A 161 2.92 -20.26 2.05
CA ILE A 161 1.48 -19.98 2.14
C ILE A 161 0.68 -21.29 2.11
N ILE A 162 0.78 -22.11 1.06
CA ILE A 162 -0.09 -23.29 0.95
C ILE A 162 0.26 -24.35 2.01
N GLU A 163 1.54 -24.68 2.17
CA GLU A 163 1.96 -25.72 3.09
C GLU A 163 1.54 -25.49 4.56
N PRO A 164 1.83 -24.33 5.20
CA PRO A 164 1.45 -24.12 6.60
C PRO A 164 -0.05 -23.95 6.80
N PHE A 165 -0.76 -23.27 5.90
CA PHE A 165 -2.16 -22.91 6.09
C PHE A 165 -3.14 -23.98 5.59
N VAL A 166 -2.80 -24.72 4.54
CA VAL A 166 -3.70 -25.68 3.89
C VAL A 166 -3.31 -27.12 4.17
N ASN A 167 -2.04 -27.49 3.93
CA ASN A 167 -1.61 -28.89 4.00
C ASN A 167 -1.37 -29.34 5.44
N ARG A 168 -0.62 -28.54 6.21
CA ARG A 168 -0.34 -28.83 7.63
C ARG A 168 -1.40 -28.29 8.57
N ARG A 169 -2.20 -27.32 8.11
CA ARG A 169 -3.27 -26.66 8.89
C ARG A 169 -2.77 -26.24 10.27
N LEU A 170 -1.69 -25.48 10.30
CA LEU A 170 -1.11 -24.99 11.56
C LEU A 170 -2.06 -24.09 12.35
N PHE A 171 -3.12 -23.61 11.71
CA PHE A 171 -4.08 -22.68 12.28
C PHE A 171 -5.50 -23.18 12.08
N ASP A 172 -6.28 -23.06 13.15
CA ASP A 172 -7.71 -23.33 13.12
C ASP A 172 -8.46 -22.24 12.33
N PRO A 173 -9.68 -22.53 11.82
CA PRO A 173 -10.49 -21.55 11.10
C PRO A 173 -10.86 -20.28 11.88
N SER A 174 -10.69 -20.28 13.21
CA SER A 174 -10.88 -19.10 14.07
C SER A 174 -9.70 -18.12 14.02
N HIS A 175 -8.53 -18.56 13.57
CA HIS A 175 -7.41 -17.65 13.34
C HIS A 175 -7.66 -16.86 12.06
N GLN A 176 -7.18 -15.62 12.05
CA GLN A 176 -7.36 -14.74 10.91
C GLN A 176 -6.03 -14.11 10.50
N PHE A 177 -5.71 -14.27 9.22
CA PHE A 177 -4.51 -13.72 8.61
C PHE A 177 -4.90 -12.76 7.50
N LEU A 178 -4.15 -11.66 7.38
CA LEU A 178 -4.37 -10.65 6.36
C LEU A 178 -3.07 -10.30 5.66
N VAL A 179 -3.11 -10.19 4.33
CA VAL A 179 -2.00 -9.64 3.55
C VAL A 179 -2.47 -8.41 2.80
N LEU A 180 -1.81 -7.29 3.06
CA LEU A 180 -2.00 -6.03 2.34
C LEU A 180 -0.87 -5.87 1.32
N ILE A 181 -1.21 -5.63 0.06
CA ILE A 181 -0.24 -5.30 -0.99
C ILE A 181 -0.68 -3.97 -1.59
N ASP A 182 0.09 -2.90 -1.35
CA ASP A 182 -0.15 -1.59 -1.95
C ASP A 182 0.85 -1.33 -3.08
N GLY A 183 0.37 -0.71 -4.17
CA GLY A 183 1.20 -0.37 -5.31
C GLY A 183 1.64 -1.57 -6.13
N LEU A 184 0.76 -2.57 -6.36
CA LEU A 184 1.12 -3.72 -7.21
C LEU A 184 1.63 -3.29 -8.59
N ASP A 185 1.06 -2.21 -9.16
CA ASP A 185 1.50 -1.61 -10.42
C ASP A 185 2.91 -0.99 -10.37
N GLU A 186 3.43 -0.70 -9.17
CA GLU A 186 4.78 -0.16 -8.94
C GLU A 186 5.85 -1.27 -8.85
N CYS A 187 5.46 -2.55 -9.02
CA CYS A 187 6.41 -3.64 -9.23
C CYS A 187 7.10 -3.48 -10.59
N ASP A 188 8.41 -3.70 -10.61
CA ASP A 188 9.30 -3.53 -11.78
C ASP A 188 9.00 -4.43 -12.98
N ASN A 189 8.18 -5.49 -12.82
CA ASN A 189 7.91 -6.45 -13.86
C ASN A 189 6.42 -6.84 -13.94
N PRO A 190 5.71 -6.49 -15.03
CA PRO A 190 4.31 -6.86 -15.24
C PRO A 190 4.04 -8.38 -15.17
N ARG A 191 5.02 -9.23 -15.52
CA ARG A 191 4.87 -10.69 -15.39
C ARG A 191 4.83 -11.12 -13.93
N ILE A 192 5.62 -10.50 -13.06
CA ILE A 192 5.59 -10.75 -11.62
C ILE A 192 4.24 -10.32 -11.04
N GLN A 193 3.71 -9.18 -11.48
CA GLN A 193 2.39 -8.72 -11.07
C GLN A 193 1.30 -9.75 -11.40
N GLN A 194 1.30 -10.28 -12.63
CA GLN A 194 0.36 -11.33 -13.06
C GLN A 194 0.58 -12.66 -12.34
N GLU A 195 1.83 -13.06 -12.09
CA GLU A 195 2.14 -14.29 -11.35
C GLU A 195 1.64 -14.20 -9.91
N LEU A 196 1.87 -13.09 -9.21
CA LEU A 196 1.36 -12.84 -7.86
C LEU A 196 -0.16 -12.90 -7.83
N LEU A 197 -0.83 -12.19 -8.74
CA LEU A 197 -2.29 -12.21 -8.84
C LEU A 197 -2.82 -13.63 -9.13
N GLY A 198 -2.20 -14.35 -10.05
CA GLY A 198 -2.54 -15.74 -10.37
C GLY A 198 -2.44 -16.65 -9.15
N LEU A 199 -1.33 -16.58 -8.41
CA LEU A 199 -1.12 -17.38 -7.20
C LEU A 199 -2.17 -17.05 -6.12
N ILE A 200 -2.42 -15.77 -5.87
CA ILE A 200 -3.38 -15.31 -4.84
C ILE A 200 -4.80 -15.70 -5.23
N SER A 201 -5.25 -15.41 -6.46
CA SER A 201 -6.61 -15.74 -6.91
C SER A 201 -6.85 -17.25 -6.91
N ASN A 202 -5.90 -18.04 -7.42
CA ASN A 202 -6.02 -19.50 -7.41
C ASN A 202 -6.09 -20.07 -5.99
N PHE A 203 -5.34 -19.50 -5.05
CA PHE A 203 -5.41 -19.86 -3.64
C PHE A 203 -6.80 -19.57 -3.05
N CYS A 204 -7.33 -18.37 -3.28
CA CYS A 204 -8.65 -17.96 -2.80
C CYS A 204 -9.78 -18.85 -3.37
N ILE A 205 -9.68 -19.25 -4.64
CA ILE A 205 -10.65 -20.15 -5.28
C ILE A 205 -10.53 -21.59 -4.75
N SER A 206 -9.29 -22.10 -4.65
CA SER A 206 -9.05 -23.51 -4.30
C SER A 206 -9.25 -23.79 -2.81
N TYR A 207 -9.01 -22.79 -1.96
CA TYR A 207 -9.01 -22.92 -0.50
C TYR A 207 -9.85 -21.81 0.16
N PRO A 208 -11.15 -21.71 -0.13
CA PRO A 208 -12.00 -20.62 0.37
C PRO A 208 -12.15 -20.63 1.89
N THR A 209 -11.91 -21.76 2.56
CA THR A 209 -11.94 -21.91 4.02
C THR A 209 -10.61 -21.56 4.70
N SER A 210 -9.58 -21.20 3.93
CA SER A 210 -8.30 -20.76 4.46
C SER A 210 -8.45 -19.52 5.37
N PRO A 211 -7.67 -19.42 6.46
CA PRO A 211 -7.73 -18.25 7.35
C PRO A 211 -7.12 -16.98 6.75
N ILE A 212 -6.51 -17.04 5.57
CA ILE A 212 -5.82 -15.88 4.96
C ILE A 212 -6.73 -15.12 4.00
N ALA A 213 -6.85 -13.81 4.21
CA ALA A 213 -7.44 -12.85 3.28
C ALA A 213 -6.40 -11.88 2.71
N TRP A 214 -6.74 -11.27 1.58
CA TRP A 214 -5.85 -10.41 0.80
C TRP A 214 -6.56 -9.12 0.43
N ILE A 215 -5.88 -7.98 0.59
CA ILE A 215 -6.28 -6.72 -0.02
C ILE A 215 -5.12 -6.25 -0.89
N VAL A 216 -5.38 -6.11 -2.19
CA VAL A 216 -4.42 -5.64 -3.17
C VAL A 216 -4.87 -4.29 -3.69
N ALA A 217 -3.98 -3.29 -3.68
CA ALA A 217 -4.23 -1.99 -4.28
C ALA A 217 -3.35 -1.75 -5.49
N SER A 218 -3.93 -1.25 -6.58
CA SER A 218 -3.20 -0.93 -7.80
C SER A 218 -3.86 0.14 -8.66
N ARG A 219 -3.11 0.66 -9.63
CA ARG A 219 -3.67 1.33 -10.81
C ARG A 219 -4.40 0.34 -11.71
N PRO A 220 -5.34 0.82 -12.54
CA PRO A 220 -6.06 0.01 -13.52
C PRO A 220 -5.19 -0.26 -14.77
N GLU A 221 -3.97 -0.78 -14.59
CA GLU A 221 -3.10 -1.10 -15.73
C GLU A 221 -3.77 -2.16 -16.62
N PRO A 222 -3.60 -2.12 -17.95
CA PRO A 222 -4.33 -3.00 -18.88
C PRO A 222 -4.19 -4.49 -18.57
N HIS A 223 -3.00 -4.96 -18.19
CA HIS A 223 -2.76 -6.36 -17.86
C HIS A 223 -3.34 -6.78 -16.50
N ILE A 224 -3.47 -5.86 -15.54
CA ILE A 224 -4.11 -6.10 -14.23
C ILE A 224 -5.63 -6.14 -14.40
N THR A 225 -6.20 -5.14 -15.08
CA THR A 225 -7.65 -5.08 -15.36
C THR A 225 -8.11 -6.28 -16.17
N SER A 226 -7.34 -6.67 -17.20
CA SER A 226 -7.63 -7.84 -18.02
C SER A 226 -7.57 -9.15 -17.23
N PHE A 227 -6.63 -9.28 -16.28
CA PHE A 227 -6.56 -10.43 -15.37
C PHE A 227 -7.82 -10.56 -14.52
N PHE A 228 -8.26 -9.47 -13.90
CA PHE A 228 -9.46 -9.46 -13.05
C PHE A 228 -10.78 -9.54 -13.84
N ALA A 229 -10.77 -9.23 -15.14
CA ALA A 229 -11.92 -9.39 -16.02
C ALA A 229 -12.12 -10.84 -16.50
N ASP A 230 -11.15 -11.73 -16.30
CA ASP A 230 -11.28 -13.15 -16.64
C ASP A 230 -12.40 -13.80 -15.82
N VAL A 231 -13.31 -14.50 -16.50
CA VAL A 231 -14.47 -15.17 -15.90
C VAL A 231 -14.08 -16.22 -14.85
N ASN A 232 -12.90 -16.83 -14.98
CA ASN A 232 -12.38 -17.80 -14.03
C ASN A 232 -11.84 -17.13 -12.76
N ILE A 233 -11.49 -15.85 -12.83
CA ILE A 233 -10.95 -15.04 -11.73
C ILE A 233 -12.03 -14.22 -11.03
N ALA A 234 -13.08 -13.82 -11.74
CA ALA A 234 -14.20 -13.04 -11.21
C ALA A 234 -14.76 -13.55 -9.86
N PRO A 235 -14.87 -14.87 -9.59
CA PRO A 235 -15.34 -15.38 -8.30
C PRO A 235 -14.34 -15.18 -7.13
N ALA A 236 -13.06 -14.94 -7.42
CA ALA A 236 -12.01 -14.88 -6.42
C ALA A 236 -12.00 -13.58 -5.63
N TYR A 237 -12.51 -12.48 -6.19
CA TYR A 237 -12.30 -11.14 -5.66
C TYR A 237 -13.54 -10.26 -5.60
N THR A 238 -13.48 -9.27 -4.72
CA THR A 238 -14.40 -8.11 -4.69
C THR A 238 -13.67 -6.86 -5.16
N LYS A 239 -14.34 -6.02 -5.96
CA LYS A 239 -13.77 -4.76 -6.48
C LYS A 239 -14.17 -3.59 -5.59
N GLU A 240 -13.21 -2.76 -5.22
CA GLU A 240 -13.41 -1.50 -4.52
C GLU A 240 -12.76 -0.38 -5.35
N GLU A 241 -13.55 0.50 -5.94
CA GLU A 241 -13.05 1.46 -6.94
C GLU A 241 -13.05 2.90 -6.41
N MET A 242 -11.88 3.54 -6.49
CA MET A 242 -11.67 4.95 -6.20
C MET A 242 -11.75 5.77 -7.48
N VAL A 243 -12.97 6.16 -7.85
CA VAL A 243 -13.24 7.02 -9.03
C VAL A 243 -12.88 8.47 -8.71
N ILE A 244 -12.26 9.18 -9.66
CA ILE A 244 -11.94 10.62 -9.53
C ILE A 244 -13.20 11.47 -9.65
N ASP A 245 -14.07 11.15 -10.61
CA ASP A 245 -15.25 11.96 -10.96
C ASP A 245 -16.54 11.54 -10.22
N SER A 246 -16.44 10.96 -9.02
CA SER A 246 -17.61 10.64 -8.21
C SER A 246 -17.99 11.81 -7.29
N GLU A 247 -19.28 11.91 -6.93
CA GLU A 247 -19.76 12.90 -5.97
C GLU A 247 -18.97 12.84 -4.64
N GLU A 248 -18.72 11.62 -4.13
CA GLU A 248 -17.90 11.39 -2.93
C GLU A 248 -16.47 11.97 -3.08
N ALA A 249 -15.83 11.76 -4.23
CA ALA A 249 -14.47 12.27 -4.48
C ALA A 249 -14.45 13.81 -4.56
N TYR A 250 -15.45 14.42 -5.20
CA TYR A 250 -15.61 15.88 -5.24
C TYR A 250 -15.82 16.47 -3.84
N GLU A 251 -16.71 15.89 -3.04
CA GLU A 251 -16.96 16.33 -1.66
C GLU A 251 -15.71 16.23 -0.79
N ASP A 252 -15.00 15.11 -0.88
CA ASP A 252 -13.77 14.87 -0.12
C ASP A 252 -12.66 15.86 -0.49
N VAL A 253 -12.46 16.11 -1.78
CA VAL A 253 -11.45 17.09 -2.25
C VAL A 253 -11.84 18.51 -1.87
N GLN A 254 -13.12 18.87 -1.96
CA GLN A 254 -13.59 20.19 -1.51
C GLN A 254 -13.38 20.37 0.00
N ARG A 255 -13.68 19.35 0.82
CA ARG A 255 -13.44 19.37 2.26
C ARG A 255 -11.96 19.59 2.57
N TYR A 256 -11.07 18.86 1.87
CA TYR A 256 -9.62 19.04 1.97
C TYR A 256 -9.20 20.47 1.60
N LEU A 257 -9.58 20.96 0.42
CA LEU A 257 -9.24 22.30 -0.06
C LEU A 257 -9.71 23.38 0.91
N ARG A 258 -10.94 23.31 1.41
CA ARG A 258 -11.48 24.30 2.36
C ARG A 258 -10.67 24.34 3.65
N ASN A 259 -10.33 23.19 4.22
CA ASN A 259 -9.59 23.11 5.47
C ASN A 259 -8.15 23.60 5.32
N GLU A 260 -7.47 23.22 4.25
CA GLU A 260 -6.08 23.62 4.01
C GLU A 260 -5.98 25.11 3.65
N LEU A 261 -6.84 25.64 2.79
CA LEU A 261 -6.89 27.08 2.48
C LEU A 261 -7.23 27.89 3.73
N LYS A 262 -8.09 27.37 4.60
CA LYS A 262 -8.38 28.02 5.89
C LYS A 262 -7.15 28.01 6.80
N SER A 263 -6.40 26.92 6.83
CA SER A 263 -5.16 26.81 7.61
C SER A 263 -4.11 27.81 7.10
N ILE A 264 -3.94 27.93 5.78
CA ILE A 264 -3.10 28.97 5.16
C ILE A 264 -3.61 30.36 5.54
N GLN A 265 -4.91 30.65 5.42
CA GLN A 265 -5.46 31.95 5.80
C GLN A 265 -5.10 32.34 7.25
N LEU A 266 -5.16 31.36 8.16
CA LEU A 266 -4.85 31.55 9.57
C LEU A 266 -3.35 31.66 9.85
N ALA A 267 -2.48 31.12 8.99
CA ALA A 267 -1.03 31.23 9.16
C ALA A 267 -0.47 32.60 8.75
N TYR A 268 -1.16 33.34 7.86
CA TYR A 268 -0.66 34.59 7.28
C TYR A 268 -1.47 35.82 7.75
N PRO A 269 -0.88 36.76 8.53
CA PRO A 269 -1.59 37.91 9.10
C PRO A 269 -2.28 38.82 8.07
N THR A 270 -1.73 38.91 6.86
CA THR A 270 -2.31 39.68 5.74
C THR A 270 -3.65 39.09 5.27
N LEU A 271 -3.82 37.78 5.39
CA LEU A 271 -5.01 37.04 4.98
C LEU A 271 -6.03 36.87 6.09
N GLN A 272 -5.59 36.80 7.36
CA GLN A 272 -6.47 36.73 8.53
C GLN A 272 -7.49 37.88 8.57
N ARG A 273 -7.11 39.07 8.09
CA ARG A 273 -7.97 40.26 8.05
C ARG A 273 -9.08 40.15 6.99
N LYS A 274 -8.94 39.26 6.00
CA LYS A 274 -9.96 39.03 4.99
C LYS A 274 -11.07 38.17 5.58
N ARG A 275 -12.34 38.59 5.46
CA ARG A 275 -13.48 37.80 5.92
C ARG A 275 -13.65 36.49 5.15
N GLN A 276 -13.35 36.52 3.85
CA GLN A 276 -13.37 35.39 2.94
C GLN A 276 -12.07 35.40 2.15
N TRP A 277 -11.30 34.32 2.25
CA TRP A 277 -10.14 34.08 1.41
C TRP A 277 -9.90 32.56 1.30
N PRO A 278 -9.84 32.01 0.07
CA PRO A 278 -10.26 32.65 -1.17
C PRO A 278 -11.76 33.03 -1.15
N SER A 279 -12.22 33.82 -2.12
CA SER A 279 -13.66 34.00 -2.36
C SER A 279 -14.30 32.68 -2.81
N GLU A 280 -15.61 32.54 -2.66
CA GLU A 280 -16.31 31.31 -3.09
C GLU A 280 -16.20 31.06 -4.60
N HIS A 281 -16.07 32.11 -5.42
CA HIS A 281 -15.85 31.97 -6.85
C HIS A 281 -14.47 31.36 -7.15
N GLU A 282 -13.42 31.93 -6.57
CA GLU A 282 -12.04 31.43 -6.71
C GLU A 282 -11.90 30.00 -6.16
N PHE A 283 -12.53 29.71 -5.02
CA PHE A 283 -12.60 28.36 -4.47
C PHE A 283 -13.25 27.39 -5.47
N THR A 284 -14.39 27.78 -6.05
CA THR A 284 -15.10 26.94 -7.02
C THR A 284 -14.22 26.66 -8.24
N GLN A 285 -13.47 27.64 -8.74
CA GLN A 285 -12.54 27.42 -9.85
C GLN A 285 -11.47 26.37 -9.52
N ILE A 286 -10.86 26.44 -8.33
CA ILE A 286 -9.87 25.43 -7.90
C ILE A 286 -10.51 24.07 -7.69
N ALA A 287 -11.68 24.01 -7.06
CA ALA A 287 -12.39 22.76 -6.79
C ALA A 287 -12.82 22.05 -8.09
N THR A 288 -13.35 22.82 -9.06
CA THR A 288 -13.69 22.31 -10.40
C THR A 288 -12.45 21.85 -11.15
N ALA A 289 -11.34 22.59 -11.06
CA ALA A 289 -10.08 22.21 -11.68
C ALA A 289 -9.49 20.91 -11.12
N ALA A 290 -9.63 20.71 -9.80
CA ALA A 290 -9.20 19.49 -9.13
C ALA A 290 -10.03 18.28 -9.56
N ALA A 291 -11.31 18.46 -9.89
CA ALA A 291 -12.24 17.43 -10.33
C ALA A 291 -12.18 16.13 -9.48
N GLY A 292 -12.08 16.25 -8.15
CA GLY A 292 -11.99 15.08 -7.25
C GLY A 292 -10.60 14.39 -7.18
N LEU A 293 -9.56 14.95 -7.83
CA LEU A 293 -8.18 14.46 -7.77
C LEU A 293 -7.38 15.11 -6.62
N PHE A 294 -7.11 14.32 -5.58
CA PHE A 294 -6.28 14.75 -4.43
C PHE A 294 -4.86 15.19 -4.80
N ALA A 295 -4.22 14.54 -5.79
CA ALA A 295 -2.90 14.96 -6.25
C ALA A 295 -2.91 16.39 -6.79
N TYR A 296 -3.96 16.80 -7.51
CA TYR A 296 -4.10 18.18 -7.97
C TYR A 296 -4.30 19.12 -6.78
N ALA A 297 -5.30 18.84 -5.95
CA ALA A 297 -5.62 19.68 -4.80
C ALA A 297 -4.42 19.87 -3.88
N SER A 298 -3.71 18.79 -3.53
CA SER A 298 -2.54 18.87 -2.66
C SER A 298 -1.35 19.60 -3.29
N THR A 299 -1.19 19.52 -4.62
CA THR A 299 -0.18 20.31 -5.33
C THR A 299 -0.50 21.81 -5.26
N VAL A 300 -1.77 22.19 -5.49
CA VAL A 300 -2.23 23.58 -5.35
C VAL A 300 -2.02 24.09 -3.94
N ILE A 301 -2.44 23.34 -2.92
CA ILE A 301 -2.26 23.72 -1.52
C ILE A 301 -0.79 23.89 -1.17
N ARG A 302 0.07 22.94 -1.55
CA ARG A 302 1.51 23.03 -1.32
C ARG A 302 2.10 24.27 -1.99
N TYR A 303 1.73 24.54 -3.24
CA TYR A 303 2.19 25.73 -3.94
C TYR A 303 1.77 27.01 -3.22
N ILE A 304 0.48 27.20 -2.97
CA ILE A 304 -0.06 28.41 -2.33
C ILE A 304 0.51 28.61 -0.91
N GLY A 305 0.75 27.52 -0.19
CA GLY A 305 1.27 27.58 1.18
C GLY A 305 2.78 27.76 1.30
N ASP A 306 3.54 27.66 0.20
CA ASP A 306 5.00 27.62 0.23
C ASP A 306 5.62 29.01 0.45
N PRO A 307 6.23 29.28 1.62
CA PRO A 307 6.77 30.60 1.95
C PRO A 307 8.03 30.96 1.15
N TYR A 308 8.65 30.02 0.44
CA TYR A 308 9.87 30.27 -0.35
C TYR A 308 9.56 30.83 -1.74
N TYR A 309 8.36 30.61 -2.28
CA TYR A 309 7.99 31.07 -3.62
C TYR A 309 7.29 32.42 -3.64
N GLY A 310 6.47 32.74 -2.62
CA GLY A 310 5.77 34.02 -2.58
C GLY A 310 4.81 34.15 -1.40
N ASP A 311 4.01 35.22 -1.43
CA ASP A 311 2.87 35.31 -0.52
C ASP A 311 1.67 34.50 -1.08
N PRO A 312 0.85 33.88 -0.22
CA PRO A 312 -0.22 32.99 -0.69
C PRO A 312 -1.28 33.68 -1.53
N ALA A 313 -1.50 35.00 -1.39
CA ALA A 313 -2.48 35.71 -2.20
C ALA A 313 -2.01 35.79 -3.65
N SER A 314 -0.76 36.20 -3.87
CA SER A 314 -0.16 36.24 -5.19
C SER A 314 -0.10 34.85 -5.81
N GLN A 315 0.30 33.82 -5.05
CA GLN A 315 0.36 32.45 -5.56
C GLN A 315 -1.01 31.87 -5.92
N LEU A 316 -2.05 32.22 -5.15
CA LEU A 316 -3.44 31.89 -5.51
C LEU A 316 -3.83 32.53 -6.85
N GLU A 317 -3.53 33.82 -7.07
CA GLU A 317 -3.81 34.50 -8.34
C GLU A 317 -3.12 33.80 -9.52
N GLU A 318 -1.90 33.31 -9.31
CA GLU A 318 -1.18 32.55 -10.33
C GLU A 318 -1.81 31.19 -10.65
N VAL A 319 -2.28 30.47 -9.62
CA VAL A 319 -3.03 29.22 -9.81
C VAL A 319 -4.30 29.48 -10.61
N LEU A 320 -5.04 30.55 -10.27
CA LEU A 320 -6.25 30.92 -10.99
C LEU A 320 -5.96 31.32 -12.44
N ALA A 321 -4.88 32.07 -12.69
CA ALA A 321 -4.42 32.40 -14.03
C ALA A 321 -3.96 31.15 -14.81
N ALA A 322 -3.42 30.14 -14.13
CA ALA A 322 -3.10 28.83 -14.70
C ALA A 322 -4.35 28.09 -15.14
N ILE A 323 -5.35 28.01 -14.28
CA ILE A 323 -6.65 27.39 -14.56
C ILE A 323 -7.33 28.10 -15.74
N ALA A 324 -7.36 29.43 -15.75
CA ALA A 324 -8.03 30.22 -16.78
C ALA A 324 -7.39 30.09 -18.18
N ALA A 325 -6.07 29.90 -18.24
CA ALA A 325 -5.38 29.74 -19.52
C ALA A 325 -5.61 28.36 -20.16
N GLY A 326 -6.00 27.36 -19.36
CA GLY A 326 -6.16 25.99 -19.84
C GLY A 326 -4.84 25.29 -20.22
N PRO A 327 -4.91 24.11 -20.85
CA PRO A 327 -3.74 23.37 -21.31
C PRO A 327 -2.95 24.15 -22.37
N MET A 328 -1.62 24.22 -22.22
CA MET A 328 -0.73 24.99 -23.12
C MET A 328 -0.70 24.46 -24.56
N ASP A 329 -0.92 23.16 -24.73
CA ASP A 329 -1.09 22.52 -26.03
C ASP A 329 -2.58 22.23 -26.20
N GLY A 330 -3.20 22.75 -27.28
CA GLY A 330 -4.61 22.55 -27.63
C GLY A 330 -4.97 21.10 -27.97
N ALA A 331 -4.69 20.16 -27.05
CA ALA A 331 -5.03 18.76 -27.12
C ALA A 331 -6.55 18.61 -27.04
N LEU A 332 -7.18 18.72 -28.21
CA LEU A 332 -8.51 18.20 -28.47
C LEU A 332 -8.54 16.72 -28.07
N GLY A 333 -9.11 16.41 -26.91
CA GLY A 333 -9.38 15.00 -26.58
C GLY A 333 -9.79 14.68 -25.15
N THR A 334 -9.20 15.27 -24.11
CA THR A 334 -9.57 14.93 -22.73
C THR A 334 -9.28 16.07 -21.76
N ASN A 335 -10.32 16.80 -21.34
CA ASN A 335 -10.28 17.76 -20.23
C ASN A 335 -10.20 17.02 -18.88
N GLY A 336 -9.24 16.11 -18.71
CA GLY A 336 -9.08 15.32 -17.50
C GLY A 336 -8.26 16.06 -16.42
N PRO A 337 -8.47 15.79 -15.12
CA PRO A 337 -7.74 16.43 -14.03
C PRO A 337 -6.23 16.22 -14.08
N LEU A 338 -5.76 15.13 -14.70
CA LEU A 338 -4.33 14.89 -14.91
C LEU A 338 -3.71 15.84 -15.94
N VAL A 339 -4.47 16.25 -16.97
CA VAL A 339 -4.01 17.26 -17.95
C VAL A 339 -3.92 18.62 -17.28
N GLN A 340 -4.90 18.95 -16.43
CA GLN A 340 -4.84 20.19 -15.65
C GLN A 340 -3.67 20.17 -14.65
N LEU A 341 -3.39 19.01 -14.04
CA LEU A 341 -2.24 18.85 -13.16
C LEU A 341 -0.91 19.05 -13.90
N ASP A 342 -0.74 18.45 -15.09
CA ASP A 342 0.45 18.63 -15.91
C ASP A 342 0.61 20.10 -16.36
N ALA A 343 -0.47 20.76 -16.77
CA ALA A 343 -0.46 22.18 -17.12
C ALA A 343 -0.05 23.06 -15.93
N LEU A 344 -0.55 22.76 -14.72
CA LEU A 344 -0.17 23.44 -13.50
C LEU A 344 1.33 23.23 -13.20
N TYR A 345 1.83 21.98 -13.27
CA TYR A 345 3.25 21.68 -13.07
C TYR A 345 4.14 22.43 -14.05
N LYS A 346 3.85 22.36 -15.36
CA LYS A 346 4.61 23.07 -16.40
C LYS A 346 4.70 24.55 -16.12
N ARG A 347 3.62 25.16 -15.63
CA ARG A 347 3.55 26.59 -15.35
C ARG A 347 4.21 27.01 -14.05
N ILE A 348 4.18 26.15 -13.03
CA ILE A 348 4.97 26.34 -11.81
C ILE A 348 6.46 26.25 -12.17
N LEU A 349 6.86 25.23 -12.92
CA LEU A 349 8.27 25.00 -13.30
C LEU A 349 8.82 26.10 -14.23
N SER A 350 8.02 26.63 -15.17
CA SER A 350 8.48 27.70 -16.08
C SER A 350 8.77 29.04 -15.40
N LYS A 351 8.37 29.20 -14.14
CA LYS A 351 8.64 30.39 -13.32
C LYS A 351 9.83 30.24 -12.39
N ILE A 352 10.40 29.04 -12.28
CA ILE A 352 11.64 28.83 -11.53
C ILE A 352 12.78 29.40 -12.39
N PRO A 353 13.55 30.39 -11.89
CA PRO A 353 14.67 30.94 -12.65
C PRO A 353 15.67 29.84 -12.99
N ASP A 354 16.17 29.82 -14.23
CA ASP A 354 17.34 29.02 -14.58
C ASP A 354 18.51 29.47 -13.67
N LYS A 355 19.09 28.53 -12.94
CA LYS A 355 20.19 28.78 -12.00
C LYS A 355 21.47 29.26 -12.69
#